data_AF-A0A0C2X6H8-F1
#
_entry.id   AF-A0A0C2X6H8-F1
#
_cell.length_a   1.000
_cell.length_b   1.000
_cell.length_c   1.000
_cell.angle_alpha   90.00
_cell.angle_beta   90.00
_cell.angle_gamma   90.00
#
_symmetry.space_group_name_H-M   'P 1'
#
loop_
_entity.id
_entity.type
_entity.pdbx_description
1 polymer ?
#
loop_
_entity_poly.entity_id
_entity_poly.type
_entity_poly.pdbx_seq_one_letter_code
_entity_poly.pdbx_strand_id
1 'polypeptide(L)'
;MGKKKAANPSASNAANTTISSANDVKRGVKGDPDPAPLGQYLSMVGTHTLFLLFCIVFMPRSTFFFMEMPHQASSQDRPQAEWMAPITVLPSWSVAWMCAGAAAVQMSWARKIRTWILEDEGNAEAKAEEAKRGMKDTWRACGATLLGAGVFHVVIVILGAPFATHIQHTFLLALLISILSIYAPARCLTYPPLFGSQSDNPQKDAVLRAKWSRIFVHFSPKTRAERALFHPAILVVFGAWCGAYPLALDWDRPWQAWPLTPAVGAILGHVLGDLNSVLVSTVYYLGRTLEDPRIKRC
;
A
#
# COMPACT_ATOMS: atom_id res chain seq x y z
N MET A 1 32.47 -67.52 -13.91
CA MET A 1 32.98 -66.27 -13.30
C MET A 1 31.93 -65.17 -13.47
N GLY A 2 31.25 -64.77 -12.40
CA GLY A 2 30.28 -63.66 -12.45
C GLY A 2 30.13 -63.06 -11.05
N LYS A 3 30.69 -61.86 -10.86
CA LYS A 3 30.81 -61.17 -9.56
C LYS A 3 29.44 -60.67 -9.07
N LYS A 4 29.10 -60.96 -7.80
CA LYS A 4 28.07 -60.25 -7.03
C LYS A 4 28.53 -58.80 -6.78
N LYS A 5 27.68 -57.81 -7.06
CA LYS A 5 27.86 -56.41 -6.63
C LYS A 5 26.72 -56.06 -5.68
N ALA A 6 27.05 -55.89 -4.40
CA ALA A 6 26.13 -55.41 -3.38
C ALA A 6 25.90 -53.91 -3.59
N ALA A 7 24.63 -53.48 -3.70
CA ALA A 7 24.25 -52.08 -3.71
C ALA A 7 23.85 -51.66 -2.30
N ASN A 8 24.51 -50.60 -1.81
CA ASN A 8 24.37 -50.04 -0.46
C ASN A 8 23.14 -49.10 -0.41
N PRO A 9 22.17 -49.27 0.50
CA PRO A 9 20.99 -48.41 0.57
C PRO A 9 21.18 -47.32 1.62
N SER A 10 21.87 -46.22 1.30
CA SER A 10 21.97 -45.10 2.25
C SER A 10 22.00 -43.68 1.65
N ALA A 11 22.01 -43.53 0.32
CA ALA A 11 22.12 -42.21 -0.31
C ALA A 11 20.81 -41.62 -0.84
N SER A 12 19.75 -42.42 -1.08
CA SER A 12 18.51 -41.90 -1.71
C SER A 12 17.55 -41.22 -0.73
N ASN A 13 17.71 -41.44 0.58
CA ASN A 13 16.77 -40.90 1.56
C ASN A 13 17.05 -39.44 1.91
N ALA A 14 18.32 -39.00 1.96
CA ALA A 14 18.68 -37.62 2.31
C ALA A 14 18.28 -36.59 1.22
N ALA A 15 18.33 -36.99 -0.05
CA ALA A 15 17.91 -36.15 -1.18
C ALA A 15 16.37 -36.00 -1.23
N ASN A 16 15.63 -37.06 -0.87
CA ASN A 16 14.17 -37.01 -0.83
C ASN A 16 13.64 -36.16 0.35
N THR A 17 14.33 -36.15 1.49
CA THR A 17 13.90 -35.32 2.65
C THR A 17 14.11 -33.82 2.42
N THR A 18 15.21 -33.43 1.76
CA THR A 18 15.48 -32.02 1.42
C THR A 18 14.56 -31.50 0.31
N ILE A 19 14.23 -32.32 -0.68
CA ILE A 19 13.27 -31.97 -1.74
C ILE A 19 11.83 -31.91 -1.20
N SER A 20 11.46 -32.75 -0.22
CA SER A 20 10.15 -32.67 0.44
C SER A 20 10.00 -31.37 1.23
N SER A 21 11.01 -31.00 2.03
CA SER A 21 10.99 -29.75 2.80
C SER A 21 10.92 -28.50 1.91
N ALA A 22 11.69 -28.45 0.81
CA ALA A 22 11.64 -27.34 -0.14
C ALA A 22 10.31 -27.24 -0.92
N ASN A 23 9.66 -28.38 -1.18
CA ASN A 23 8.33 -28.41 -1.81
C ASN A 23 7.18 -28.14 -0.82
N ASP A 24 7.34 -28.47 0.46
CA ASP A 24 6.41 -28.12 1.55
C ASP A 24 6.52 -26.62 1.93
N VAL A 25 7.64 -25.95 1.66
CA VAL A 25 7.71 -24.48 1.73
C VAL A 25 6.96 -23.81 0.57
N LYS A 26 6.87 -24.49 -0.59
CA LYS A 26 6.12 -23.99 -1.77
C LYS A 26 4.63 -24.33 -1.74
N ARG A 27 4.25 -25.47 -1.16
CA ARG A 27 2.87 -25.83 -0.87
C ARG A 27 2.58 -25.39 0.55
N GLY A 28 1.96 -24.22 0.72
CA GLY A 28 1.54 -23.72 2.02
C GLY A 28 0.99 -24.83 2.91
N VAL A 29 1.30 -24.75 4.21
CA VAL A 29 0.92 -25.74 5.22
C VAL A 29 -0.54 -26.15 4.99
N LYS A 30 -0.80 -27.45 4.85
CA LYS A 30 -2.16 -27.98 4.63
C LYS A 30 -3.08 -27.46 5.74
N GLY A 31 -3.98 -26.52 5.42
CA GLY A 31 -4.84 -25.83 6.40
C GLY A 31 -4.43 -24.40 6.77
N ASP A 32 -3.48 -23.77 6.07
CA ASP A 32 -3.12 -22.36 6.29
C ASP A 32 -4.34 -21.45 5.99
N PRO A 33 -4.89 -20.71 6.98
CA PRO A 33 -5.96 -19.75 6.73
C PRO A 33 -5.50 -18.54 5.91
N ASP A 34 -4.20 -18.43 5.64
CA ASP A 34 -3.56 -17.40 4.84
C ASP A 34 -2.90 -18.03 3.58
N PRO A 35 -3.60 -18.24 2.47
CA PRO A 35 -3.17 -19.19 1.42
C PRO A 35 -1.95 -18.79 0.55
N ALA A 36 -1.50 -17.52 0.52
CA ALA A 36 -0.40 -17.11 -0.35
C ALA A 36 1.00 -17.26 0.28
N PRO A 37 2.04 -17.67 -0.48
CA PRO A 37 3.39 -17.80 0.05
C PRO A 37 4.00 -16.43 0.42
N LEU A 38 4.60 -16.35 1.61
CA LEU A 38 5.18 -15.13 2.18
C LEU A 38 6.15 -14.42 1.22
N GLY A 39 6.92 -15.18 0.45
CA GLY A 39 7.88 -14.63 -0.51
C GLY A 39 7.25 -13.85 -1.66
N GLN A 40 6.09 -14.30 -2.17
CA GLN A 40 5.38 -13.54 -3.21
C GLN A 40 4.84 -12.23 -2.66
N TYR A 41 4.32 -12.26 -1.43
CA TYR A 41 3.83 -11.06 -0.75
C TYR A 41 4.97 -10.04 -0.51
N LEU A 42 6.13 -10.49 -0.03
CA LEU A 42 7.31 -9.65 0.16
C LEU A 42 7.77 -9.02 -1.17
N SER A 43 7.81 -9.79 -2.26
CA SER A 43 8.18 -9.28 -3.59
C SER A 43 7.18 -8.24 -4.10
N MET A 44 5.88 -8.47 -3.89
CA MET A 44 4.82 -7.56 -4.29
C MET A 44 4.96 -6.22 -3.56
N VAL A 45 5.13 -6.26 -2.23
CA VAL A 45 5.34 -5.08 -1.37
C VAL A 45 6.65 -4.37 -1.71
N GLY A 46 7.75 -5.10 -1.92
CA GLY A 46 9.03 -4.52 -2.32
C GLY A 46 8.92 -3.74 -3.63
N THR A 47 8.22 -4.28 -4.62
CA THR A 47 7.99 -3.59 -5.89
C THR A 47 7.15 -2.31 -5.70
N HIS A 48 6.07 -2.40 -4.94
CA HIS A 48 5.16 -1.28 -4.69
C HIS A 48 5.83 -0.13 -3.94
N THR A 49 6.56 -0.45 -2.88
CA THR A 49 7.31 0.55 -2.08
C THR A 49 8.39 1.24 -2.89
N LEU A 50 9.14 0.50 -3.72
CA LEU A 50 10.13 1.09 -4.63
C LEU A 50 9.51 2.09 -5.60
N PHE A 51 8.36 1.77 -6.21
CA PHE A 51 7.67 2.69 -7.12
C PHE A 51 7.13 3.93 -6.38
N LEU A 52 6.60 3.78 -5.16
CA LEU A 52 6.16 4.93 -4.36
C LEU A 52 7.33 5.86 -4.00
N LEU A 53 8.47 5.31 -3.58
CA LEU A 53 9.67 6.08 -3.29
C LEU A 53 10.21 6.77 -4.56
N PHE A 54 10.14 6.09 -5.71
CA PHE A 54 10.48 6.68 -7.00
C PHE A 54 9.59 7.90 -7.32
N CYS A 55 8.29 7.83 -7.03
CA CYS A 55 7.36 8.94 -7.25
C CYS A 55 7.69 10.18 -6.41
N ILE A 56 8.29 10.05 -5.23
CA ILE A 56 8.71 11.20 -4.42
C ILE A 56 9.92 11.90 -5.03
N VAL A 57 10.92 11.12 -5.46
CA VAL A 57 12.24 11.65 -5.81
C VAL A 57 12.33 12.07 -7.28
N PHE A 58 11.74 11.30 -8.19
CA PHE A 58 11.98 11.45 -9.63
C PHE A 58 10.86 12.16 -10.38
N MET A 59 9.58 11.90 -10.04
CA MET A 59 8.46 12.50 -10.78
C MET A 59 8.43 14.04 -10.71
N PRO A 60 8.64 14.69 -9.56
CA PRO A 60 8.69 16.16 -9.51
C PRO A 60 9.78 16.76 -10.41
N ARG A 61 10.89 16.03 -10.61
CA ARG A 61 12.00 16.48 -11.46
C ARG A 61 11.65 16.48 -12.93
N SER A 62 10.60 15.75 -13.34
CA SER A 62 10.12 15.80 -14.73
C SER A 62 9.56 17.17 -15.10
N THR A 63 9.25 18.04 -14.14
CA THR A 63 8.76 19.41 -14.37
C THR A 63 9.69 20.24 -15.26
N PHE A 64 11.01 20.02 -15.18
CA PHE A 64 11.99 20.71 -16.04
C PHE A 64 11.76 20.52 -17.54
N PHE A 65 11.19 19.38 -17.95
CA PHE A 65 10.94 19.12 -19.36
C PHE A 65 9.73 19.90 -19.90
N PHE A 66 8.86 20.38 -19.02
CA PHE A 66 7.60 21.01 -19.38
C PHE A 66 7.56 22.51 -19.07
N MET A 67 8.40 22.98 -18.14
CA MET A 67 8.39 24.36 -17.70
C MET A 67 9.78 24.83 -17.26
N GLU A 68 10.12 26.06 -17.62
CA GLU A 68 11.30 26.74 -17.10
C GLU A 68 11.08 27.06 -15.61
N MET A 69 11.95 26.51 -14.75
CA MET A 69 11.81 26.68 -13.32
C MET A 69 12.41 28.02 -12.88
N PRO A 70 11.72 28.77 -12.01
CA PRO A 70 12.30 29.98 -11.46
C PRO A 70 13.56 29.66 -10.66
N HIS A 71 14.51 30.59 -10.67
CA HIS A 71 15.72 30.45 -9.87
C HIS A 71 15.35 30.38 -8.40
N GLN A 72 15.81 29.34 -7.72
CA GLN A 72 15.50 29.15 -6.32
C GLN A 72 16.31 30.14 -5.49
N ALA A 73 15.63 31.01 -4.73
CA ALA A 73 16.29 31.90 -3.79
C ALA A 73 16.82 31.10 -2.59
N SER A 74 18.01 30.51 -2.70
CA SER A 74 18.73 29.95 -1.55
C SER A 74 19.78 30.94 -1.08
N SER A 75 19.77 31.29 0.22
CA SER A 75 20.83 32.11 0.83
C SER A 75 22.13 31.31 0.94
N GLN A 76 23.29 31.96 0.76
CA GLN A 76 24.62 31.33 0.93
C GLN A 76 24.81 30.68 2.30
N ASP A 77 24.16 31.21 3.35
CA ASP A 77 24.23 30.69 4.73
C ASP A 77 23.47 29.36 4.93
N ARG A 78 22.63 28.97 3.97
CA ARG A 78 21.72 27.83 4.07
C ARG A 78 21.68 27.05 2.75
N PRO A 79 22.81 26.45 2.33
CA PRO A 79 22.90 25.78 1.04
C PRO A 79 21.92 24.62 0.95
N GLN A 80 21.30 24.46 -0.22
CA GLN A 80 20.48 23.30 -0.57
C GLN A 80 21.16 22.53 -1.68
N ALA A 81 21.08 21.20 -1.63
CA ALA A 81 21.57 20.37 -2.71
C ALA A 81 20.79 20.64 -4.00
N GLU A 82 21.51 20.80 -5.12
CA GLU A 82 20.94 21.16 -6.43
C GLU A 82 19.87 20.17 -6.90
N TRP A 83 20.02 18.89 -6.55
CA TRP A 83 19.06 17.86 -6.93
C TRP A 83 17.67 18.03 -6.26
N MET A 84 17.59 18.76 -5.14
CA MET A 84 16.33 19.01 -4.43
C MET A 84 15.58 20.23 -4.95
N ALA A 85 16.25 21.19 -5.58
CA ALA A 85 15.63 22.39 -6.16
C ALA A 85 14.36 22.09 -6.99
N PRO A 86 14.30 21.06 -7.85
CA PRO A 86 13.12 20.78 -8.68
C PRO A 86 11.91 20.32 -7.87
N ILE A 87 12.16 19.79 -6.68
CA ILE A 87 11.14 19.31 -5.76
C ILE A 87 10.60 20.48 -4.92
N THR A 88 11.45 21.45 -4.59
CA THR A 88 11.13 22.51 -3.62
C THR A 88 10.75 23.85 -4.23
N VAL A 89 11.18 24.13 -5.46
CA VAL A 89 10.86 25.40 -6.16
C VAL A 89 9.35 25.58 -6.35
N LEU A 90 8.62 24.50 -6.68
CA LEU A 90 7.17 24.53 -6.90
C LEU A 90 6.48 23.40 -6.12
N PRO A 91 6.20 23.61 -4.82
CA PRO A 91 5.64 22.58 -3.95
C PRO A 91 4.33 21.99 -4.49
N SER A 92 3.46 22.82 -5.08
CA SER A 92 2.19 22.37 -5.65
C SER A 92 2.36 21.39 -6.80
N TRP A 93 3.31 21.68 -7.71
CA TRP A 93 3.61 20.81 -8.84
C TRP A 93 4.26 19.50 -8.40
N SER A 94 5.16 19.57 -7.41
CA SER A 94 5.76 18.38 -6.82
C SER A 94 4.71 17.46 -6.22
N VAL A 95 3.77 18.01 -5.44
CA VAL A 95 2.68 17.21 -4.86
C VAL A 95 1.70 16.73 -5.94
N ALA A 96 1.43 17.52 -6.99
CA ALA A 96 0.61 17.07 -8.12
C ALA A 96 1.25 15.86 -8.84
N TRP A 97 2.57 15.88 -9.06
CA TRP A 97 3.31 14.73 -9.59
C TRP A 97 3.29 13.53 -8.65
N MET A 98 3.39 13.76 -7.33
CA MET A 98 3.21 12.70 -6.33
C MET A 98 1.81 12.10 -6.40
N CYS A 99 0.75 12.90 -6.54
CA CYS A 99 -0.62 12.41 -6.73
C CYS A 99 -0.74 11.56 -8.00
N ALA A 100 -0.22 12.03 -9.13
CA ALA A 100 -0.27 11.30 -10.40
C ALA A 100 0.48 9.96 -10.33
N GLY A 101 1.70 9.98 -9.78
CA GLY A 101 2.51 8.77 -9.56
C GLY A 101 1.85 7.80 -8.59
N ALA A 102 1.40 8.29 -7.43
CA ALA A 102 0.70 7.49 -6.44
C ALA A 102 -0.59 6.87 -7.01
N ALA A 103 -1.37 7.60 -7.81
CA ALA A 103 -2.56 7.07 -8.46
C ALA A 103 -2.21 5.89 -9.39
N ALA A 104 -1.18 6.03 -10.24
CA ALA A 104 -0.74 4.96 -11.13
C ALA A 104 -0.30 3.70 -10.36
N VAL A 105 0.49 3.91 -9.30
CA VAL A 105 0.99 2.82 -8.44
C VAL A 105 -0.17 2.15 -7.68
N GLN A 106 -1.08 2.92 -7.10
CA GLN A 106 -2.25 2.42 -6.37
C GLN A 106 -3.24 1.68 -7.28
N MET A 107 -3.43 2.12 -8.54
CA MET A 107 -4.23 1.39 -9.53
C MET A 107 -3.67 -0.01 -9.80
N SER A 108 -2.37 -0.12 -10.02
CA SER A 108 -1.69 -1.41 -10.23
C SER A 108 -1.75 -2.28 -8.98
N TRP A 109 -1.51 -1.68 -7.81
CA TRP A 109 -1.55 -2.35 -6.52
C TRP A 109 -2.92 -2.92 -6.16
N ALA A 110 -3.97 -2.09 -6.23
CA ALA A 110 -5.33 -2.50 -5.91
C ALA A 110 -5.81 -3.63 -6.84
N ARG A 111 -5.42 -3.60 -8.12
CA ARG A 111 -5.69 -4.68 -9.06
C ARG A 111 -5.04 -6.00 -8.61
N LYS A 112 -3.77 -5.97 -8.20
CA LYS A 112 -3.05 -7.17 -7.72
C LYS A 112 -3.64 -7.70 -6.41
N ILE A 113 -3.95 -6.84 -5.45
CA ILE A 113 -4.61 -7.26 -4.20
C ILE A 113 -5.98 -7.85 -4.50
N ARG A 114 -6.76 -7.25 -5.42
CA ARG A 114 -8.08 -7.77 -5.77
C ARG A 114 -8.00 -9.15 -6.40
N THR A 115 -7.08 -9.37 -7.35
CA THR A 115 -6.86 -10.71 -7.92
C THR A 115 -6.45 -11.72 -6.86
N TRP A 116 -5.62 -11.29 -5.90
CA TRP A 116 -5.20 -12.12 -4.77
C TRP A 116 -6.38 -12.50 -3.87
N ILE A 117 -7.24 -11.55 -3.48
CA ILE A 117 -8.44 -11.83 -2.68
C ILE A 117 -9.36 -12.83 -3.39
N LEU A 118 -9.55 -12.69 -4.70
CA LEU A 118 -10.38 -13.60 -5.49
C LEU A 118 -9.79 -15.01 -5.59
N GLU A 119 -8.46 -15.13 -5.56
CA GLU A 119 -7.76 -16.42 -5.53
C GLU A 119 -7.92 -17.11 -4.18
N ASP A 120 -7.78 -16.35 -3.09
CA ASP A 120 -7.96 -16.84 -1.73
C ASP A 120 -9.41 -17.34 -1.50
N GLU A 121 -10.40 -16.67 -2.10
CA GLU A 121 -11.81 -17.06 -2.01
C GLU A 121 -12.16 -18.26 -2.92
N GLY A 122 -11.26 -18.70 -3.81
CA GLY A 122 -11.47 -19.86 -4.70
C GLY A 122 -12.65 -19.74 -5.66
N ASN A 123 -13.17 -18.52 -5.87
CA ASN A 123 -14.45 -18.29 -6.54
C ASN A 123 -14.25 -17.98 -8.03
N ALA A 124 -14.31 -19.01 -8.88
CA ALA A 124 -14.19 -18.89 -10.33
C ALA A 124 -15.24 -17.94 -10.94
N GLU A 125 -16.46 -17.93 -10.39
CA GLU A 125 -17.52 -17.00 -10.82
C GLU A 125 -17.14 -15.55 -10.48
N ALA A 126 -16.54 -15.31 -9.31
CA ALA A 126 -16.10 -13.97 -8.91
C ALA A 126 -14.96 -13.45 -9.79
N LYS A 127 -14.05 -14.31 -10.27
CA LYS A 127 -13.04 -13.94 -11.27
C LYS A 127 -13.67 -13.53 -12.61
N ALA A 128 -14.70 -14.25 -13.07
CA ALA A 128 -15.42 -13.91 -14.30
C ALA A 128 -16.22 -12.61 -14.18
N GLU A 129 -16.85 -12.37 -13.03
CA GLU A 129 -17.55 -11.12 -12.73
C GLU A 129 -16.59 -9.92 -12.63
N GLU A 130 -15.40 -10.10 -12.04
CA GLU A 130 -14.37 -9.07 -11.98
C GLU A 130 -13.93 -8.60 -13.37
N ALA A 131 -13.79 -9.54 -14.33
CA ALA A 131 -13.44 -9.20 -15.71
C ALA A 131 -14.50 -8.32 -16.39
N LYS A 132 -15.79 -8.49 -16.04
CA LYS A 132 -16.91 -7.72 -16.60
C LYS A 132 -17.14 -6.39 -15.88
N ARG A 133 -17.08 -6.38 -14.54
CA ARG A 133 -17.43 -5.22 -13.70
C ARG A 133 -16.23 -4.36 -13.31
N GLY A 134 -15.01 -4.80 -13.62
CA GLY A 134 -13.78 -4.17 -13.14
C GLY A 134 -13.65 -2.68 -13.44
N MET A 135 -14.13 -2.21 -14.61
CA MET A 135 -14.14 -0.79 -14.97
C MET A 135 -15.13 0.02 -14.11
N LYS A 136 -16.35 -0.49 -13.90
CA LYS A 136 -17.38 0.17 -13.07
C LYS A 136 -16.89 0.29 -11.62
N ASP A 137 -16.25 -0.76 -11.10
CA ASP A 137 -15.72 -0.76 -9.74
C ASP A 137 -14.51 0.16 -9.59
N THR A 138 -13.69 0.32 -10.64
CA THR A 138 -12.63 1.33 -10.68
C THR A 138 -13.20 2.74 -10.64
N TRP A 139 -14.24 3.05 -11.44
CA TRP A 139 -14.88 4.37 -11.40
C TRP A 139 -15.50 4.68 -10.03
N ARG A 140 -16.11 3.68 -9.40
CA ARG A 140 -16.63 3.80 -8.03
C ARG A 140 -15.52 4.07 -7.02
N ALA A 141 -14.39 3.37 -7.13
CA ALA A 141 -13.23 3.61 -6.27
C ALA A 141 -12.62 5.01 -6.48
N CYS A 142 -12.54 5.49 -7.72
CA CYS A 142 -12.14 6.87 -8.02
C CYS A 142 -13.10 7.89 -7.39
N GLY A 143 -14.42 7.68 -7.53
CA GLY A 143 -15.43 8.53 -6.90
C GLY A 143 -15.29 8.55 -5.37
N ALA A 144 -15.13 7.39 -4.74
CA ALA A 144 -14.89 7.29 -3.30
C ALA A 144 -13.59 7.99 -2.86
N THR A 145 -12.54 7.92 -3.69
CA THR A 145 -11.26 8.61 -3.43
C THR A 145 -11.40 10.13 -3.52
N LEU A 146 -12.13 10.65 -4.51
CA LEU A 146 -12.40 12.09 -4.62
C LEU A 146 -13.25 12.60 -3.45
N LEU A 147 -14.25 11.82 -3.03
CA LEU A 147 -15.10 12.15 -1.89
C LEU A 147 -14.28 12.13 -0.59
N GLY A 148 -13.42 11.11 -0.43
CA GLY A 148 -12.45 11.02 0.66
C GLY A 148 -11.47 12.19 0.69
N ALA A 149 -11.02 12.68 -0.47
CA ALA A 149 -10.16 13.86 -0.56
C ALA A 149 -10.88 15.11 -0.06
N GLY A 150 -12.17 15.27 -0.36
CA GLY A 150 -13.00 16.34 0.21
C GLY A 150 -13.09 16.26 1.74
N VAL A 151 -13.33 15.07 2.28
CA VAL A 151 -13.37 14.86 3.75
C VAL A 151 -12.02 15.18 4.39
N PHE A 152 -10.92 14.65 3.85
CA PHE A 152 -9.58 14.97 4.37
C PHE A 152 -9.24 16.44 4.25
N HIS A 153 -9.67 17.13 3.19
CA HIS A 153 -9.45 18.57 3.05
C HIS A 153 -10.11 19.33 4.20
N VAL A 154 -11.38 19.03 4.50
CA VAL A 154 -12.10 19.63 5.63
C VAL A 154 -11.39 19.34 6.96
N VAL A 155 -10.96 18.09 7.19
CA VAL A 155 -10.22 17.71 8.40
C VAL A 155 -8.92 18.49 8.52
N ILE A 156 -8.13 18.61 7.45
CA ILE A 156 -6.85 19.34 7.47
C ILE A 156 -7.08 20.84 7.73
N VAL A 157 -8.15 21.43 7.18
CA VAL A 157 -8.54 22.82 7.48
C VAL A 157 -8.91 22.99 8.95
N ILE A 158 -9.70 22.07 9.52
CA ILE A 158 -10.07 22.09 10.95
C ILE A 158 -8.82 21.95 11.84
N LEU A 159 -7.83 21.16 11.42
CA LEU A 159 -6.56 20.99 12.13
C LEU A 159 -5.59 22.18 11.99
N GLY A 160 -6.00 23.26 11.31
CA GLY A 160 -5.29 24.54 11.29
C GLY A 160 -4.70 24.95 9.94
N ALA A 161 -5.00 24.24 8.84
CA ALA A 161 -4.56 24.70 7.52
C ALA A 161 -5.34 25.97 7.07
N PRO A 162 -4.68 26.93 6.39
CA PRO A 162 -5.33 28.18 5.98
C PRO A 162 -6.49 27.94 5.00
N PHE A 163 -7.70 28.37 5.40
CA PHE A 163 -8.93 28.14 4.63
C PHE A 163 -9.02 28.93 3.32
N ALA A 164 -8.37 30.10 3.22
CA ALA A 164 -8.53 31.03 2.08
C ALA A 164 -7.34 31.08 1.12
N THR A 165 -6.11 30.97 1.63
CA THR A 165 -4.90 31.25 0.82
C THR A 165 -4.29 30.01 0.19
N HIS A 166 -4.43 28.84 0.83
CA HIS A 166 -3.75 27.60 0.42
C HIS A 166 -4.73 26.48 0.07
N ILE A 167 -5.87 26.82 -0.53
CA ILE A 167 -6.93 25.84 -0.88
C ILE A 167 -6.37 24.74 -1.80
N GLN A 168 -5.70 25.13 -2.89
CA GLN A 168 -5.14 24.18 -3.86
C GLN A 168 -4.09 23.26 -3.24
N HIS A 169 -3.17 23.82 -2.45
CA HIS A 169 -2.12 23.06 -1.76
C HIS A 169 -2.73 22.05 -0.79
N THR A 170 -3.65 22.51 0.05
CA THR A 170 -4.32 21.67 1.05
C THR A 170 -5.15 20.58 0.39
N PHE A 171 -5.81 20.89 -0.73
CA PHE A 171 -6.56 19.89 -1.50
C PHE A 171 -5.65 18.85 -2.15
N LEU A 172 -4.49 19.24 -2.70
CA LEU A 172 -3.52 18.29 -3.26
C LEU A 172 -3.00 17.31 -2.20
N LEU A 173 -2.72 17.80 -0.99
CA LEU A 173 -2.35 16.93 0.13
C LEU A 173 -3.47 15.96 0.52
N ALA A 174 -4.70 16.48 0.65
CA ALA A 174 -5.87 15.68 0.98
C ALA A 174 -6.13 14.61 -0.09
N LEU A 175 -5.94 14.96 -1.36
CA LEU A 175 -6.05 14.05 -2.50
C LEU A 175 -4.99 12.96 -2.42
N LEU A 176 -3.73 13.30 -2.13
CA LEU A 176 -2.65 12.33 -1.97
C LEU A 176 -2.95 11.33 -0.84
N ILE A 177 -3.34 11.83 0.33
CA ILE A 177 -3.72 11.00 1.48
C ILE A 177 -4.88 10.07 1.10
N SER A 178 -5.89 10.58 0.40
CA SER A 178 -7.03 9.79 -0.06
C SER A 178 -6.63 8.72 -1.08
N ILE A 179 -5.79 9.05 -2.07
CA ILE A 179 -5.26 8.08 -3.06
C ILE A 179 -4.54 6.94 -2.34
N LEU A 180 -3.70 7.25 -1.34
CA LEU A 180 -2.90 6.26 -0.63
C LEU A 180 -3.69 5.45 0.40
N SER A 181 -4.76 5.99 0.99
CA SER A 181 -5.48 5.32 2.09
C SER A 181 -6.86 4.77 1.71
N ILE A 182 -7.56 5.38 0.76
CA ILE A 182 -8.95 5.05 0.43
C ILE A 182 -9.06 4.25 -0.86
N TYR A 183 -8.25 4.55 -1.88
CA TYR A 183 -8.40 3.94 -3.20
C TYR A 183 -8.34 2.39 -3.18
N ALA A 184 -7.29 1.82 -2.61
CA ALA A 184 -7.11 0.36 -2.58
C ALA A 184 -8.20 -0.35 -1.75
N PRO A 185 -8.54 0.10 -0.52
CA PRO A 185 -9.67 -0.46 0.22
C PRO A 185 -11.02 -0.30 -0.50
N ALA A 186 -11.30 0.87 -1.08
CA ALA A 186 -12.54 1.11 -1.82
C ALA A 186 -12.67 0.17 -3.02
N ARG A 187 -11.56 -0.11 -3.72
CA ARG A 187 -11.53 -1.00 -4.88
C ARG A 187 -11.66 -2.48 -4.51
N CYS A 188 -11.18 -2.87 -3.32
CA CYS A 188 -11.12 -4.27 -2.90
C CYS A 188 -12.30 -4.71 -2.03
N LEU A 189 -12.83 -3.83 -1.18
CA LEU A 189 -13.77 -4.16 -0.09
C LEU A 189 -15.12 -3.41 -0.18
N THR A 190 -15.30 -2.52 -1.16
CA THR A 190 -16.47 -1.62 -1.28
C THR A 190 -16.51 -0.49 -0.22
N TYR A 191 -17.24 0.58 -0.51
CA TYR A 191 -17.30 1.81 0.28
C TYR A 191 -18.19 1.70 1.55
N PRO A 192 -18.04 2.61 2.53
CA PRO A 192 -18.84 2.61 3.76
C PRO A 192 -20.35 2.69 3.50
N PRO A 193 -21.21 2.12 4.39
CA PRO A 193 -22.66 2.03 4.20
C PRO A 193 -23.38 3.38 4.01
N LEU A 194 -22.74 4.49 4.37
CA LEU A 194 -23.30 5.84 4.31
C LEU A 194 -23.61 6.31 2.88
N PHE A 195 -23.01 5.71 1.84
CA PHE A 195 -23.08 6.23 0.47
C PHE A 195 -24.00 5.46 -0.48
N GLY A 196 -24.87 4.59 0.05
CA GLY A 196 -26.12 4.19 -0.63
C GLY A 196 -26.01 3.70 -2.07
N SER A 197 -24.86 3.22 -2.56
CA SER A 197 -24.85 2.68 -3.93
C SER A 197 -25.60 1.35 -3.94
N GLN A 198 -26.72 1.38 -4.66
CA GLN A 198 -27.59 0.24 -4.92
C GLN A 198 -26.85 -0.67 -5.90
N SER A 199 -26.24 -1.72 -5.37
CA SER A 199 -25.62 -2.78 -6.16
C SER A 199 -26.67 -3.74 -6.68
N ASP A 200 -26.37 -4.36 -7.83
CA ASP A 200 -27.23 -5.36 -8.46
C ASP A 200 -27.39 -6.63 -7.60
N ASN A 201 -26.58 -6.78 -6.54
CA ASN A 201 -26.67 -7.87 -5.58
C ASN A 201 -26.53 -7.34 -4.13
N PRO A 202 -27.64 -7.11 -3.41
CA PRO A 202 -27.61 -6.54 -2.06
C PRO A 202 -26.99 -7.47 -1.00
N GLN A 203 -27.02 -8.79 -1.21
CA GLN A 203 -26.43 -9.75 -0.27
C GLN A 203 -24.89 -9.71 -0.31
N LYS A 204 -24.30 -9.63 -1.51
CA LYS A 204 -22.85 -9.48 -1.67
C LYS A 204 -22.35 -8.19 -1.03
N ASP A 205 -23.08 -7.10 -1.23
CA ASP A 205 -22.78 -5.80 -0.60
C ASP A 205 -22.78 -5.87 0.92
N ALA A 206 -23.75 -6.56 1.54
CA ALA A 206 -23.82 -6.69 2.98
C ALA A 206 -22.58 -7.41 3.56
N VAL A 207 -22.12 -8.46 2.89
CA VAL A 207 -20.90 -9.20 3.28
C VAL A 207 -19.66 -8.32 3.15
N LEU A 208 -19.54 -7.57 2.04
CA LEU A 208 -18.42 -6.66 1.82
C LEU A 208 -18.38 -5.53 2.85
N ARG A 209 -19.54 -4.95 3.21
CA ARG A 209 -19.66 -3.94 4.28
C ARG A 209 -19.26 -4.51 5.65
N ALA A 210 -19.70 -5.73 5.97
CA ALA A 210 -19.28 -6.40 7.21
C ALA A 210 -17.76 -6.64 7.23
N LYS A 211 -17.17 -7.02 6.09
CA LYS A 211 -15.72 -7.20 5.93
C LYS A 211 -14.98 -5.87 6.14
N TRP A 212 -15.45 -4.78 5.52
CA TRP A 212 -14.90 -3.43 5.69
C TRP A 212 -14.97 -2.97 7.16
N SER A 213 -16.14 -3.12 7.81
CA SER A 213 -16.32 -2.74 9.21
C SER A 213 -15.36 -3.51 10.12
N ARG A 214 -15.24 -4.82 9.95
CA ARG A 214 -14.29 -5.64 10.72
C ARG A 214 -12.84 -5.14 10.56
N ILE A 215 -12.45 -4.74 9.37
CA ILE A 215 -11.07 -4.34 9.08
C ILE A 215 -10.78 -2.94 9.64
N PHE A 216 -11.63 -1.95 9.35
CA PHE A 216 -11.34 -0.54 9.66
C PHE A 216 -11.96 -0.04 10.97
N VAL A 217 -13.11 -0.58 11.38
CA VAL A 217 -13.79 -0.17 12.61
C VAL A 217 -13.38 -1.06 13.78
N HIS A 218 -13.30 -2.37 13.56
CA HIS A 218 -12.89 -3.32 14.59
C HIS A 218 -11.39 -3.64 14.58
N PHE A 219 -10.60 -3.02 13.70
CA PHE A 219 -9.14 -3.19 13.66
C PHE A 219 -8.68 -4.67 13.59
N SER A 220 -9.46 -5.52 12.90
CA SER A 220 -9.27 -6.98 12.89
C SER A 220 -9.00 -7.55 11.48
N PRO A 221 -7.89 -7.17 10.81
CA PRO A 221 -7.48 -7.80 9.55
C PRO A 221 -7.00 -9.23 9.81
N LYS A 222 -7.68 -10.21 9.19
CA LYS A 222 -7.39 -11.64 9.39
C LYS A 222 -6.43 -12.16 8.33
N THR A 223 -6.69 -11.83 7.07
CA THR A 223 -5.88 -12.34 5.96
C THR A 223 -4.69 -11.42 5.64
N ARG A 224 -3.64 -11.96 5.02
CA ARG A 224 -2.50 -11.14 4.53
C ARG A 224 -2.96 -10.01 3.60
N ALA A 225 -3.88 -10.27 2.68
CA ALA A 225 -4.44 -9.26 1.78
C ALA A 225 -5.18 -8.15 2.54
N GLU A 226 -5.90 -8.49 3.61
CA GLU A 226 -6.55 -7.49 4.47
C GLU A 226 -5.54 -6.64 5.23
N ARG A 227 -4.45 -7.25 5.73
CA ARG A 227 -3.36 -6.52 6.38
C ARG A 227 -2.67 -5.56 5.42
N ALA A 228 -2.53 -5.93 4.15
CA ALA A 228 -1.97 -5.10 3.09
C ALA A 228 -2.87 -3.91 2.68
N LEU A 229 -4.17 -3.97 2.99
CA LEU A 229 -5.08 -2.84 2.82
C LEU A 229 -5.15 -1.96 4.08
N PHE A 230 -5.11 -2.58 5.26
CA PHE A 230 -5.34 -1.93 6.53
C PHE A 230 -4.15 -1.08 7.01
N HIS A 231 -2.95 -1.67 7.12
CA HIS A 231 -1.80 -0.98 7.73
C HIS A 231 -1.35 0.26 6.93
N PRO A 232 -1.24 0.22 5.59
CA PRO A 232 -0.88 1.40 4.82
C PRO A 232 -1.92 2.51 4.97
N ALA A 233 -3.22 2.19 5.00
CA ALA A 233 -4.27 3.19 5.13
C ALA A 233 -4.19 3.99 6.45
N ILE A 234 -3.89 3.33 7.57
CA ILE A 234 -3.71 3.99 8.86
C ILE A 234 -2.39 4.77 8.92
N LEU A 235 -1.30 4.15 8.46
CA LEU A 235 0.03 4.75 8.59
C LEU A 235 0.29 5.90 7.61
N VAL A 236 -0.47 6.01 6.50
CA VAL A 236 -0.50 7.22 5.66
C VAL A 236 -0.92 8.44 6.47
N VAL A 237 -2.03 8.34 7.23
CA VAL A 237 -2.56 9.47 8.01
C VAL A 237 -1.59 9.84 9.13
N PHE A 238 -1.07 8.83 9.83
CA PHE A 238 -0.04 9.04 10.85
C PHE A 238 1.24 9.66 10.28
N GLY A 239 1.70 9.19 9.12
CA GLY A 239 2.88 9.72 8.43
C GLY A 239 2.68 11.16 7.97
N ALA A 240 1.52 11.50 7.42
CA ALA A 240 1.18 12.86 7.04
C ALA A 240 1.17 13.81 8.24
N TRP A 241 0.61 13.36 9.38
CA TRP A 241 0.60 14.11 10.62
C TRP A 241 2.01 14.35 11.17
N CYS A 242 2.85 13.32 11.24
CA CYS A 242 4.26 13.46 11.61
C CYS A 242 5.03 14.37 10.64
N GLY A 243 4.70 14.32 9.35
CA GLY A 243 5.27 15.18 8.31
C GLY A 243 4.88 16.66 8.44
N ALA A 244 3.92 17.00 9.31
CA ALA A 244 3.62 18.39 9.65
C ALA A 244 4.59 18.95 10.72
N TYR A 245 5.26 18.12 11.52
CA TYR A 245 6.17 18.62 12.56
C TYR A 245 7.36 19.44 12.04
N PRO A 246 8.01 19.08 10.92
CA PRO A 246 9.05 19.94 10.35
C PRO A 246 8.56 21.36 10.01
N LEU A 247 7.26 21.57 9.76
CA LEU A 247 6.71 22.90 9.54
C LEU A 247 6.72 23.74 10.82
N ALA A 248 6.41 23.12 11.96
CA ALA A 248 6.37 23.80 13.25
C ALA A 248 7.77 24.14 13.79
N LEU A 249 8.80 23.38 13.39
CA LEU A 249 10.19 23.62 13.78
C LEU A 249 10.85 24.78 13.01
N ASP A 250 10.22 25.24 11.92
CA ASP A 250 10.58 26.40 11.11
C ASP A 250 12.10 26.61 10.96
N TRP A 251 12.73 25.72 10.18
CA TRP A 251 14.17 25.83 9.86
C TRP A 251 14.41 26.78 8.66
N ASP A 252 13.40 27.57 8.27
CA ASP A 252 13.28 28.33 7.02
C ASP A 252 13.91 27.65 5.82
N ARG A 253 13.57 26.37 5.59
CA ARG A 253 14.08 25.64 4.43
C ARG A 253 13.02 25.51 3.35
N PRO A 254 13.40 25.59 2.06
CA PRO A 254 12.46 25.42 0.96
C PRO A 254 11.85 24.02 0.91
N TRP A 255 12.49 23.01 1.51
CA TRP A 255 11.90 21.68 1.67
C TRP A 255 10.80 21.63 2.75
N GLN A 256 10.69 22.62 3.64
CA GLN A 256 9.60 22.78 4.62
C GLN A 256 8.39 23.53 4.04
N ALA A 257 8.28 23.69 2.73
CA ALA A 257 7.15 24.39 2.14
C ALA A 257 5.84 23.56 2.25
N TRP A 258 4.70 24.23 2.50
CA TRP A 258 3.40 23.58 2.48
C TRP A 258 2.97 23.25 1.03
N PRO A 259 2.51 22.01 0.71
CA PRO A 259 2.24 20.87 1.60
C PRO A 259 3.28 19.73 1.44
N LEU A 260 4.53 20.06 1.16
CA LEU A 260 5.56 19.10 0.76
C LEU A 260 5.93 18.12 1.88
N THR A 261 6.20 18.61 3.10
CA THR A 261 6.63 17.71 4.19
C THR A 261 5.52 16.76 4.65
N PRO A 262 4.24 17.16 4.79
CA PRO A 262 3.16 16.20 5.05
C PRO A 262 2.94 15.24 3.88
N ALA A 263 3.14 15.68 2.62
CA ALA A 263 2.99 14.81 1.45
C ALA A 263 4.05 13.70 1.41
N VAL A 264 5.31 14.05 1.67
CA VAL A 264 6.40 13.07 1.82
C VAL A 264 6.12 12.16 3.02
N GLY A 265 5.67 12.72 4.15
CA GLY A 265 5.26 11.97 5.32
C GLY A 265 4.16 10.95 5.02
N ALA A 266 3.16 11.31 4.22
CA ALA A 266 2.07 10.43 3.80
C ALA A 266 2.57 9.21 3.01
N ILE A 267 3.49 9.43 2.06
CA ILE A 267 4.05 8.34 1.24
C ILE A 267 4.97 7.46 2.08
N LEU A 268 5.83 8.04 2.92
CA LEU A 268 6.67 7.28 3.85
C LEU A 268 5.83 6.48 4.84
N GLY A 269 4.73 7.05 5.33
CA GLY A 269 3.73 6.37 6.15
C GLY A 269 3.11 5.17 5.44
N HIS A 270 2.76 5.30 4.15
CA HIS A 270 2.28 4.18 3.34
C HIS A 270 3.32 3.06 3.25
N VAL A 271 4.58 3.41 2.93
CA VAL A 271 5.69 2.46 2.83
C VAL A 271 5.92 1.74 4.14
N LEU A 272 5.94 2.47 5.26
CA LEU A 272 6.04 1.87 6.60
C LEU A 272 4.85 0.95 6.90
N GLY A 273 3.64 1.30 6.44
CA GLY A 273 2.48 0.44 6.58
C GLY A 273 2.54 -0.84 5.76
N ASP A 274 3.08 -0.78 4.55
CA ASP A 274 3.33 -1.98 3.75
C ASP A 274 4.36 -2.88 4.44
N LEU A 275 5.47 -2.32 4.91
CA LEU A 275 6.49 -3.07 5.64
C LEU A 275 5.93 -3.68 6.93
N ASN A 276 5.12 -2.92 7.67
CA ASN A 276 4.46 -3.41 8.88
C ASN A 276 3.47 -4.54 8.56
N SER A 277 2.74 -4.45 7.46
CA SER A 277 1.81 -5.51 7.04
C SER A 277 2.52 -6.83 6.73
N VAL A 278 3.71 -6.77 6.13
CA VAL A 278 4.58 -7.93 5.91
C VAL A 278 5.16 -8.44 7.22
N LEU A 279 5.65 -7.55 8.08
CA LEU A 279 6.21 -7.90 9.39
C LEU A 279 5.18 -8.67 10.23
N VAL A 280 3.99 -8.10 10.42
CA VAL A 280 2.89 -8.73 11.15
C VAL A 280 2.55 -10.08 10.53
N SER A 281 2.50 -10.17 9.20
CA SER A 281 2.23 -11.43 8.51
C SER A 281 3.31 -12.49 8.70
N THR A 282 4.56 -12.06 8.81
CA THR A 282 5.71 -12.93 9.08
C THR A 282 5.65 -13.44 10.52
N VAL A 283 5.31 -12.59 11.48
CA VAL A 283 5.14 -12.98 12.89
C VAL A 283 4.03 -14.03 13.04
N TYR A 284 2.87 -13.83 12.40
CA TYR A 284 1.79 -14.83 12.42
C TYR A 284 2.21 -16.15 11.77
N TYR A 285 2.93 -16.09 10.64
CA TYR A 285 3.45 -17.28 9.97
C TYR A 285 4.44 -18.05 10.85
N LEU A 286 5.38 -17.35 11.49
CA LEU A 286 6.37 -17.95 12.38
C LEU A 286 5.70 -18.55 13.62
N GLY A 287 4.78 -17.85 14.26
CA GLY A 287 4.04 -18.35 15.42
C GLY A 287 3.33 -19.68 15.12
N ARG A 288 2.62 -19.76 13.98
CA ARG A 288 1.96 -21.00 13.54
C ARG A 288 2.95 -22.12 13.24
N THR A 289 4.08 -21.79 12.62
CA THR A 289 5.12 -22.78 12.30
C THR A 289 5.70 -23.37 13.60
N LEU A 290 5.93 -22.55 14.62
CA LEU A 290 6.42 -23.00 15.93
C LEU A 290 5.38 -23.84 16.69
N GLU A 291 4.09 -23.60 16.47
CA GLU A 291 3.01 -24.37 17.08
C GLU A 291 2.79 -25.75 16.44
N ASP A 292 3.30 -26.00 15.22
CA ASP A 292 3.10 -27.27 14.51
C ASP A 292 3.70 -28.44 15.33
N PRO A 293 2.86 -29.39 15.79
CA PRO A 293 3.31 -30.53 16.60
C PRO A 293 4.22 -31.51 15.85
N ARG A 294 4.40 -31.35 14.52
CA ARG A 294 5.41 -32.08 13.74
C ARG A 294 6.81 -31.50 13.91
N ILE A 295 6.93 -30.18 14.11
CA ILE A 295 8.22 -29.51 14.33
C ILE A 295 8.65 -29.65 15.79
N LYS A 296 7.72 -29.60 16.75
CA LYS A 296 8.00 -29.82 18.18
C LYS A 296 8.53 -31.22 18.52
N ARG A 297 8.47 -32.18 17.59
CA ARG A 297 8.87 -33.59 17.79
C ARG A 297 10.26 -33.94 17.23
N CYS A 298 10.95 -33.01 16.59
CA CYS A 298 12.33 -33.13 16.14
C CYS A 298 13.26 -32.37 17.09
#